data_AF-A0A2G9RJQ6-F1
#
_entry.id   AF-A0A2G9RJQ6-F1
#
_cell.length_a   1.000
_cell.length_b   1.000
_cell.length_c   1.000
_cell.angle_alpha   90.00
_cell.angle_beta   90.00
_cell.angle_gamma   90.00
#
_symmetry.space_group_name_H-M   'P 1'
#
loop_
_entity.id
_entity.type
_entity.pdbx_description
1 polymer ?
#
loop_
_entity_poly.entity_id
_entity_poly.type
_entity_poly.pdbx_seq_one_letter_code
_entity_poly.pdbx_strand_id
1 'polypeptide(L)'
;MDSSVSRLSQEVQSVSESIQECLSSTQMPASVKLLQKILGRPLPFKEASVVQCMDKLKALSTSLNVVDLRPAKGESSGQRDFYRLKAASSDWETKHKLLQEWTSILRANHQEDVNTERLSVSVEILRSHMKEQKIPLFPEEKSNEQSYTPMDQKELAQLSSEVQMWPSMEYLMLLWQYKLVTDLLSHSYYVRKNMQSDLNQLVSFCLKHTSLPSQHVRAFNFLTQHSEITSGDVALLWSELICCVFSSFWDSTVSTDPDYWLSWKPTSSPDGSTTQVLLEPSVKVKLWDFIQYLFSSIITS
;
A
#
# COMPACT_ATOMS: atom_id res chain seq x y z
N MET A 1 -28.90 -2.10 -20.53
CA MET A 1 -28.06 -1.71 -19.36
C MET A 1 -28.38 -2.57 -18.14
N ASP A 2 -29.64 -2.94 -17.87
CA ASP A 2 -29.97 -3.80 -16.71
C ASP A 2 -29.48 -5.25 -16.77
N SER A 3 -29.35 -5.84 -17.97
CA SER A 3 -28.98 -7.26 -18.11
C SER A 3 -27.50 -7.57 -17.84
N SER A 4 -26.62 -6.58 -17.96
CA SER A 4 -25.18 -6.73 -17.69
C SER A 4 -24.89 -6.60 -16.20
N VAL A 5 -25.56 -5.67 -15.52
CA VAL A 5 -25.48 -5.49 -14.06
C VAL A 5 -26.06 -6.71 -13.33
N SER A 6 -27.18 -7.26 -13.82
CA SER A 6 -27.76 -8.48 -13.25
C SER A 6 -26.85 -9.71 -13.42
N ARG A 7 -26.15 -9.82 -14.56
CA ARG A 7 -25.17 -10.89 -14.82
C ARG A 7 -23.96 -10.79 -13.92
N LEU A 8 -23.37 -9.60 -13.78
CA LEU A 8 -22.23 -9.38 -12.89
C LEU A 8 -22.59 -9.64 -11.44
N SER A 9 -23.78 -9.21 -10.98
CA SER A 9 -24.28 -9.55 -9.64
C SER A 9 -24.42 -11.05 -9.43
N GLN A 10 -24.85 -11.79 -10.46
CA GLN A 10 -25.02 -13.23 -10.40
C GLN A 10 -23.67 -13.98 -10.41
N GLU A 11 -22.69 -13.49 -11.17
CA GLU A 11 -21.32 -14.01 -11.17
C GLU A 11 -20.62 -13.75 -9.83
N VAL A 12 -20.73 -12.54 -9.29
CA VAL A 12 -20.21 -12.21 -7.95
C VAL A 12 -20.83 -13.09 -6.89
N GLN A 13 -22.15 -13.29 -6.94
CA GLN A 13 -22.86 -14.17 -6.01
C GLN A 13 -22.37 -15.63 -6.12
N SER A 14 -22.23 -16.15 -7.34
CA SER A 14 -21.73 -17.50 -7.61
C SER A 14 -20.30 -17.71 -7.10
N VAL A 15 -19.41 -16.73 -7.32
CA VAL A 15 -18.04 -16.74 -6.79
C VAL A 15 -18.06 -16.68 -5.26
N SER A 16 -18.91 -15.85 -4.66
CA SER A 16 -19.04 -15.73 -3.21
C SER A 16 -19.51 -17.03 -2.56
N GLU A 17 -20.53 -17.67 -3.14
CA GLU A 17 -21.04 -18.98 -2.71
C GLU A 17 -19.95 -20.05 -2.83
N SER A 18 -19.18 -20.05 -3.92
CA SER A 18 -18.06 -20.98 -4.11
C SER A 18 -16.94 -20.77 -3.09
N ILE A 19 -16.62 -19.52 -2.74
CA ILE A 19 -15.64 -19.19 -1.69
C ILE A 19 -16.18 -19.65 -0.33
N GLN A 20 -17.45 -19.38 -0.02
CA GLN A 20 -18.07 -19.74 1.24
C GLN A 20 -18.18 -21.26 1.43
N GLU A 21 -18.53 -22.01 0.38
CA GLU A 21 -18.53 -23.47 0.37
C GLU A 21 -17.11 -24.01 0.64
N CYS A 22 -16.10 -23.40 0.01
CA CYS A 22 -14.71 -23.78 0.18
C CYS A 22 -14.20 -23.52 1.62
N LEU A 23 -14.55 -22.38 2.21
CA LEU A 23 -14.17 -22.03 3.59
C LEU A 23 -14.96 -22.82 4.65
N SER A 24 -16.19 -23.23 4.34
CA SER A 24 -17.06 -23.99 5.26
C SER A 24 -16.76 -25.49 5.30
N SER A 25 -16.00 -26.01 4.35
CA SER A 25 -15.56 -27.41 4.29
C SER A 25 -14.59 -27.74 5.45
N THR A 26 -14.95 -28.68 6.32
CA THR A 26 -14.12 -29.16 7.44
C THR A 26 -12.89 -29.98 7.00
N GLN A 27 -12.75 -30.29 5.71
CA GLN A 27 -11.57 -30.96 5.15
C GLN A 27 -10.58 -29.95 4.57
N MET A 28 -9.73 -29.39 5.43
CA MET A 28 -8.63 -28.47 5.09
C MET A 28 -7.82 -28.84 3.81
N PRO A 29 -7.49 -30.12 3.53
CA PRO A 29 -6.72 -30.46 2.32
C PRO A 29 -7.50 -30.33 1.00
N ALA A 30 -8.82 -30.53 1.04
CA ALA A 30 -9.68 -30.47 -0.16
C ALA A 30 -10.05 -29.02 -0.50
N SER A 31 -10.40 -28.22 0.52
CA SER A 31 -10.65 -26.79 0.37
C SER A 31 -9.41 -26.04 -0.10
N VAL A 32 -8.22 -26.39 0.41
CA VAL A 32 -6.96 -25.82 -0.08
C VAL A 32 -6.72 -26.14 -1.55
N LYS A 33 -6.93 -27.38 -2.02
CA LYS A 33 -6.78 -27.72 -3.44
C LYS A 33 -7.82 -27.03 -4.32
N LEU A 34 -9.05 -26.89 -3.82
CA LEU A 34 -10.12 -26.17 -4.53
C LEU A 34 -9.79 -24.68 -4.64
N LEU A 35 -9.33 -24.04 -3.56
CA LEU A 35 -8.81 -22.67 -3.57
C LEU A 35 -7.64 -22.51 -4.54
N GLN A 36 -6.68 -23.44 -4.55
CA GLN A 36 -5.57 -23.40 -5.52
C GLN A 36 -6.07 -23.49 -6.96
N LYS A 37 -7.09 -24.33 -7.20
CA LYS A 37 -7.72 -24.47 -8.52
C LYS A 37 -8.48 -23.21 -8.93
N ILE A 38 -9.23 -22.58 -8.02
CA ILE A 38 -9.99 -21.33 -8.26
C ILE A 38 -9.01 -20.16 -8.48
N LEU A 39 -7.97 -20.07 -7.65
CA LEU A 39 -6.95 -19.02 -7.74
C LEU A 39 -5.95 -19.28 -8.88
N GLY A 40 -5.97 -20.48 -9.49
CA GLY A 40 -5.03 -20.91 -10.52
C GLY A 40 -3.59 -21.05 -10.05
N ARG A 41 -3.33 -21.07 -8.73
CA ARG A 41 -1.98 -21.03 -8.16
C ARG A 41 -1.88 -21.74 -6.81
N PRO A 42 -0.69 -22.24 -6.43
CA PRO A 42 -0.44 -22.75 -5.09
C PRO A 42 -0.73 -21.67 -4.03
N LEU A 43 -1.19 -22.09 -2.85
CA LEU A 43 -1.40 -21.16 -1.73
C LEU A 43 -0.05 -20.65 -1.21
N PRO A 44 0.00 -19.38 -0.75
CA PRO A 44 1.22 -18.79 -0.23
C PRO A 44 1.82 -19.60 0.95
N PHE A 45 3.07 -19.98 0.75
CA PHE A 45 4.10 -20.59 1.60
C PHE A 45 3.91 -22.00 2.20
N LYS A 46 4.95 -22.82 1.98
CA LYS A 46 5.25 -24.08 2.70
C LYS A 46 6.46 -23.94 3.65
N GLU A 47 7.25 -22.88 3.52
CA GLU A 47 8.52 -22.72 4.22
C GLU A 47 8.40 -21.74 5.39
N ALA A 48 8.76 -22.19 6.59
CA ALA A 48 8.58 -21.43 7.83
C ALA A 48 9.44 -20.15 7.89
N SER A 49 10.61 -20.14 7.24
CA SER A 49 11.55 -19.01 7.19
C SER A 49 10.91 -17.78 6.51
N VAL A 50 10.19 -17.99 5.41
CA VAL A 50 9.54 -16.91 4.65
C VAL A 50 8.37 -16.32 5.40
N VAL A 51 7.61 -17.16 6.12
CA VAL A 51 6.52 -16.70 7.00
C VAL A 51 7.07 -15.82 8.12
N GLN A 52 8.18 -16.23 8.76
CA GLN A 52 8.84 -15.40 9.77
C GLN A 52 9.34 -14.07 9.21
N CYS A 53 9.91 -14.07 8.00
CA CYS A 53 10.33 -12.84 7.33
C CYS A 53 9.15 -11.93 7.05
N MET A 54 8.02 -12.48 6.60
CA MET A 54 6.79 -11.74 6.37
C MET A 54 6.30 -11.06 7.64
N ASP A 55 6.27 -11.76 8.77
CA ASP A 55 5.80 -11.20 10.03
C ASP A 55 6.73 -10.09 10.55
N LYS A 56 8.05 -10.28 10.41
CA LYS A 56 9.03 -9.22 10.69
C LYS A 56 8.82 -8.00 9.78
N LEU A 57 8.61 -8.20 8.48
CA LEU A 57 8.37 -7.09 7.55
C LEU A 57 7.07 -6.36 7.83
N LYS A 58 6.00 -7.04 8.26
CA LYS A 58 4.76 -6.39 8.71
C LYS A 58 5.04 -5.46 9.88
N ALA A 59 5.75 -5.96 10.90
CA ALA A 59 6.14 -5.19 12.08
C ALA A 59 6.98 -3.94 11.71
N LEU A 60 7.96 -4.09 10.80
CA LEU A 60 8.74 -2.96 10.28
C LEU A 60 7.87 -1.98 9.47
N SER A 61 6.99 -2.48 8.61
CA SER A 61 6.10 -1.65 7.78
C SER A 61 5.11 -0.84 8.61
N THR A 62 4.59 -1.42 9.70
CA THR A 62 3.75 -0.70 10.66
C THR A 62 4.44 0.56 11.18
N SER A 63 5.76 0.53 11.38
CA SER A 63 6.55 1.67 11.87
C SER A 63 6.49 2.89 10.94
N LEU A 64 6.28 2.68 9.64
CA LEU A 64 6.10 3.74 8.65
C LEU A 64 4.64 3.99 8.28
N ASN A 65 3.70 3.17 8.75
CA ASN A 65 2.27 3.41 8.54
C ASN A 65 1.79 4.53 9.46
N VAL A 66 1.54 5.71 8.89
CA VAL A 66 1.20 6.93 9.63
C VAL A 66 -0.29 7.25 9.63
N VAL A 67 -1.09 6.57 8.81
CA VAL A 67 -2.55 6.75 8.79
C VAL A 67 -3.17 6.22 10.09
N ASP A 68 -2.69 5.07 10.58
CA ASP A 68 -3.14 4.46 11.84
C ASP A 68 -2.86 5.31 13.08
N LEU A 69 -1.89 6.24 12.99
CA LEU A 69 -1.48 7.07 14.11
C LEU A 69 -2.49 8.13 14.51
N ARG A 70 -3.43 8.48 13.62
CA ARG A 70 -4.42 9.56 13.84
C ARG A 70 -3.82 10.94 14.27
N PRO A 71 -2.62 11.37 13.82
CA PRO A 71 -2.03 12.64 14.25
C PRO A 71 -2.88 13.87 13.95
N ALA A 72 -3.62 13.87 12.85
CA ALA A 72 -4.49 14.98 12.50
C ALA A 72 -5.68 15.17 13.46
N LYS A 73 -6.06 14.12 14.19
CA LYS A 73 -7.18 14.17 15.14
C LYS A 73 -6.76 14.62 16.54
N GLY A 74 -5.49 14.99 16.72
CA GLY A 74 -4.92 15.35 18.03
C GLY A 74 -4.78 14.16 18.98
N GLU A 75 -5.01 12.94 18.49
CA GLU A 75 -4.92 11.69 19.28
C GLU A 75 -3.45 11.25 19.48
N SER A 76 -2.51 11.78 18.69
CA SER A 76 -1.08 11.46 18.77
C SER A 76 -0.26 12.73 19.06
N SER A 77 0.17 12.90 20.32
CA SER A 77 0.88 14.10 20.77
C SER A 77 2.34 13.83 21.15
N GLY A 78 2.90 12.68 20.77
CA GLY A 78 4.23 12.26 21.17
C GLY A 78 5.31 12.69 20.18
N GLN A 79 6.52 12.96 20.69
CA GLN A 79 7.70 13.19 19.86
C GLN A 79 7.92 12.03 18.86
N ARG A 80 7.58 10.81 19.26
CA ARG A 80 7.63 9.59 18.43
C ARG A 80 6.84 9.70 17.12
N ASP A 81 5.64 10.27 17.16
CA ASP A 81 4.76 10.31 15.99
C ASP A 81 5.32 11.27 14.95
N PHE A 82 5.96 12.38 15.39
CA PHE A 82 6.69 13.28 14.50
C PHE A 82 7.88 12.59 13.82
N TYR A 83 8.62 11.73 14.53
CA TYR A 83 9.70 10.95 13.92
C TYR A 83 9.19 9.94 12.90
N ARG A 84 8.03 9.32 13.15
CA ARG A 84 7.39 8.41 12.19
C ARG A 84 6.88 9.16 10.96
N LEU A 85 6.24 10.31 11.14
CA LEU A 85 5.82 11.18 10.04
C LEU A 85 7.01 11.65 9.22
N LYS A 86 8.10 12.06 9.86
CA LYS A 86 9.35 12.43 9.18
C LYS A 86 9.93 11.28 8.38
N ALA A 87 10.00 10.08 8.96
CA ALA A 87 10.46 8.89 8.25
C ALA A 87 9.54 8.57 7.05
N ALA A 88 8.23 8.65 7.24
CA ALA A 88 7.25 8.44 6.18
C ALA A 88 7.27 9.53 5.10
N SER A 89 7.70 10.76 5.38
CA SER A 89 7.78 11.82 4.36
C SER A 89 9.12 11.81 3.60
N SER A 90 10.22 11.52 4.28
CA SER A 90 11.56 11.80 3.75
C SER A 90 12.44 10.57 3.52
N ASP A 91 12.19 9.45 4.19
CA ASP A 91 13.04 8.26 4.10
C ASP A 91 12.59 7.29 2.99
N TRP A 92 12.74 7.74 1.75
CA TRP A 92 12.42 6.92 0.58
C TRP A 92 13.36 5.70 0.46
N GLU A 93 14.59 5.76 0.98
CA GLU A 93 15.56 4.67 0.92
C GLU A 93 15.11 3.47 1.76
N THR A 94 14.67 3.70 2.99
CA THR A 94 14.08 2.65 3.83
C THR A 94 12.81 2.10 3.21
N LYS A 95 11.91 2.98 2.70
CA LYS A 95 10.70 2.52 2.00
C LYS A 95 11.02 1.65 0.79
N HIS A 96 12.06 2.00 0.04
CA HIS A 96 12.53 1.22 -1.11
C HIS A 96 13.10 -0.14 -0.67
N LYS A 97 13.95 -0.18 0.37
CA LYS A 97 14.46 -1.45 0.93
C LYS A 97 13.31 -2.34 1.40
N LEU A 98 12.33 -1.80 2.12
CA LEU A 98 11.11 -2.52 2.51
C LEU A 98 10.38 -3.09 1.30
N LEU A 99 10.22 -2.30 0.23
CA LEU A 99 9.60 -2.76 -1.02
C LEU A 99 10.37 -3.92 -1.65
N GLN A 100 11.70 -3.87 -1.69
CA GLN A 100 12.52 -4.94 -2.26
C GLN A 100 12.35 -6.26 -1.48
N GLU A 101 12.29 -6.20 -0.16
CA GLU A 101 12.05 -7.40 0.67
C GLU A 101 10.60 -7.91 0.49
N TRP A 102 9.60 -7.04 0.45
CA TRP A 102 8.21 -7.42 0.14
C TRP A 102 8.07 -8.06 -1.24
N THR A 103 8.80 -7.56 -2.23
CA THR A 103 8.83 -8.12 -3.59
C THR A 103 9.52 -9.49 -3.59
N SER A 104 10.56 -9.69 -2.78
CA SER A 104 11.22 -10.99 -2.62
C SER A 104 10.31 -12.03 -1.97
N ILE A 105 9.48 -11.62 -1.00
CA ILE A 105 8.41 -12.47 -0.45
C ILE A 105 7.38 -12.84 -1.53
N LEU A 106 6.97 -11.89 -2.37
CA LEU A 106 6.06 -12.15 -3.48
C LEU A 106 6.66 -13.15 -4.50
N ARG A 107 7.94 -13.03 -4.82
CA ARG A 107 8.67 -14.00 -5.67
C ARG A 107 8.71 -15.40 -5.07
N ALA A 108 9.03 -15.50 -3.77
CA ALA A 108 9.01 -16.78 -3.06
C ALA A 108 7.61 -17.42 -3.06
N ASN A 109 6.56 -16.60 -3.01
CA ASN A 109 5.17 -17.06 -3.13
C ASN A 109 4.85 -17.67 -4.49
N HIS A 110 5.45 -17.14 -5.55
CA HIS A 110 5.32 -17.65 -6.90
C HIS A 110 6.30 -18.78 -7.24
N GLN A 111 6.95 -19.35 -6.21
CA GLN A 111 7.93 -20.45 -6.34
C GLN A 111 9.15 -20.09 -7.20
N GLU A 112 9.48 -18.81 -7.30
CA GLU A 112 10.80 -18.42 -7.80
C GLU A 112 11.88 -18.85 -6.81
N ASP A 113 13.08 -19.16 -7.33
CA ASP A 113 14.24 -19.55 -6.53
C ASP A 113 14.76 -18.35 -5.72
N VAL A 114 14.10 -18.10 -4.59
CA VAL A 114 14.47 -17.06 -3.64
C VAL A 114 15.30 -17.69 -2.53
N ASN A 115 16.52 -17.19 -2.37
CA ASN A 115 17.38 -17.58 -1.26
C ASN A 115 16.80 -17.04 0.07
N THR A 116 16.18 -17.92 0.85
CA THR A 116 15.46 -17.59 2.08
C THR A 116 16.40 -17.21 3.24
N GLU A 117 17.62 -17.73 3.25
CA GLU A 117 18.66 -17.31 4.19
C GLU A 117 19.07 -15.86 3.94
N ARG A 118 19.31 -15.49 2.67
CA ARG A 118 19.63 -14.13 2.27
C ARG A 118 18.49 -13.17 2.59
N LEU A 119 17.24 -13.56 2.33
CA LEU A 119 16.05 -12.79 2.71
C LEU A 119 16.01 -12.53 4.22
N SER A 120 16.24 -13.57 5.03
CA SER A 120 16.26 -13.47 6.49
C SER A 120 17.33 -12.49 7.00
N VAL A 121 18.53 -12.56 6.41
CA VAL A 121 19.64 -11.64 6.74
C VAL A 121 19.31 -10.21 6.30
N SER A 122 18.79 -10.00 5.09
CA SER A 122 18.41 -8.68 4.59
C SER A 122 17.36 -8.00 5.47
N VAL A 123 16.35 -8.75 5.93
CA VAL A 123 15.31 -8.22 6.84
C VAL A 123 15.91 -7.77 8.17
N GLU A 124 16.90 -8.49 8.71
CA GLU A 124 17.57 -8.10 9.96
C GLU A 124 18.50 -6.88 9.77
N ILE A 125 19.17 -6.78 8.62
CA ILE A 125 19.94 -5.59 8.25
C ILE A 125 19.02 -4.37 8.13
N LEU A 126 17.87 -4.53 7.48
CA LEU A 126 16.88 -3.45 7.34
C LEU A 126 16.35 -2.99 8.69
N ARG A 127 16.04 -3.93 9.59
CA ARG A 127 15.64 -3.63 10.96
C ARG A 127 16.72 -2.85 11.71
N SER A 128 17.97 -3.26 11.60
CA SER A 128 19.12 -2.59 12.23
C SER A 128 19.29 -1.17 11.69
N HIS A 129 19.18 -1.00 10.37
CA HIS A 129 19.22 0.30 9.71
C HIS A 129 18.11 1.24 10.19
N MET A 130 16.87 0.75 10.33
CA MET A 130 15.76 1.56 10.86
C MET A 130 16.02 2.01 12.31
N LYS A 131 16.68 1.17 13.13
CA LYS A 131 17.10 1.54 14.49
C LYS A 131 18.18 2.62 14.49
N GLU A 132 19.18 2.51 13.61
CA GLU A 132 20.22 3.52 13.43
C GLU A 132 19.65 4.88 13.02
N GLN A 133 18.65 4.86 12.13
CA GLN A 133 17.88 6.04 11.71
C GLN A 133 16.93 6.57 12.79
N LYS A 134 16.86 5.93 13.97
CA LYS A 134 15.97 6.28 15.09
C LYS A 134 14.49 6.26 14.71
N ILE A 135 14.10 5.41 13.74
CA ILE A 135 12.71 5.19 13.38
C ILE A 135 12.06 4.36 14.50
N PRO A 136 10.98 4.84 15.13
CA PRO A 136 10.31 4.08 16.20
C PRO A 136 9.74 2.76 15.65
N LEU A 137 10.18 1.62 16.19
CA LEU A 137 9.76 0.29 15.73
C LEU A 137 8.54 -0.25 16.51
N PHE A 138 7.69 -1.03 15.83
CA PHE A 138 6.55 -1.75 16.43
C PHE A 138 6.65 -3.27 16.24
N PRO A 139 6.15 -4.09 17.20
CA PRO A 139 5.75 -3.73 18.56
C PRO A 139 6.94 -3.23 19.38
N GLU A 140 6.65 -2.39 20.37
CA GLU A 140 7.66 -1.71 21.18
C GLU A 140 8.62 -2.72 21.83
N GLU A 141 9.88 -2.69 21.41
CA GLU A 141 10.93 -3.39 22.15
C GLU A 141 11.10 -2.68 23.49
N LYS A 142 11.07 -3.44 24.60
CA LYS A 142 11.19 -2.95 25.99
C LYS A 142 12.52 -2.25 26.32
N SER A 143 13.31 -1.82 25.34
CA SER A 143 14.63 -1.24 25.55
C SER A 143 14.56 0.27 25.76
N ASN A 144 15.12 0.72 26.89
CA ASN A 144 15.50 2.07 27.32
C ASN A 144 14.85 3.24 26.58
N GLU A 145 14.09 4.03 27.34
CA GLU A 145 13.66 5.41 27.07
C GLU A 145 14.47 6.07 25.95
N GLN A 146 14.01 5.89 24.70
CA GLN A 146 14.59 6.62 23.58
C GLN A 146 14.19 8.07 23.77
N SER A 147 15.12 8.86 24.31
CA SER A 147 14.97 10.31 24.42
C SER A 147 15.01 10.92 23.02
N TYR A 148 13.84 11.08 22.41
CA TYR A 148 13.70 11.78 21.15
C TYR A 148 13.97 13.27 21.36
N THR A 149 14.90 13.83 20.59
CA THR A 149 15.17 15.26 20.64
C THR A 149 13.97 16.03 20.09
N PRO A 150 13.55 17.13 20.73
CA PRO A 150 12.53 18.02 20.18
C PRO A 150 12.91 18.47 18.76
N MET A 151 11.91 18.50 17.87
CA MET A 151 12.10 18.93 16.48
C MET A 151 12.11 20.45 16.44
N ASP A 152 13.02 21.04 15.67
CA ASP A 152 13.04 22.49 15.47
C ASP A 152 11.77 22.96 14.72
N GLN A 153 11.35 24.19 14.97
CA GLN A 153 10.17 24.79 14.33
C GLN A 153 10.26 24.78 12.80
N LYS A 154 11.47 24.95 12.24
CA LYS A 154 11.68 24.91 10.79
C LYS A 154 11.46 23.51 10.23
N GLU A 155 12.00 22.48 10.89
CA GLU A 155 11.79 21.08 10.48
C GLU A 155 10.32 20.70 10.58
N LEU A 156 9.63 21.18 11.62
CA LEU A 156 8.22 20.92 11.85
C LEU A 156 7.32 21.60 10.79
N ALA A 157 7.65 22.82 10.39
CA ALA A 157 6.96 23.53 9.32
C ALA A 157 7.18 22.86 7.96
N GLN A 158 8.40 22.41 7.67
CA GLN A 158 8.70 21.64 6.45
C GLN A 158 7.90 20.33 6.43
N LEU A 159 7.92 19.57 7.52
CA LEU A 159 7.18 18.33 7.64
C LEU A 159 5.66 18.56 7.46
N SER A 160 5.11 19.62 8.08
CA SER A 160 3.72 20.03 7.89
C SER A 160 3.39 20.25 6.42
N SER A 161 4.24 20.96 5.70
CA SER A 161 4.04 21.23 4.28
C SER A 161 4.11 19.95 3.43
N GLU A 162 5.02 19.03 3.74
CA GLU A 162 5.15 17.76 3.01
C GLU A 162 3.92 16.86 3.24
N VAL A 163 3.48 16.72 4.49
CA VAL A 163 2.33 15.89 4.88
C VAL A 163 1.03 16.43 4.29
N GLN A 164 0.83 17.75 4.31
CA GLN A 164 -0.37 18.37 3.73
C GLN A 164 -0.48 18.19 2.21
N MET A 165 0.62 17.84 1.52
CA MET A 165 0.58 17.52 0.09
C MET A 165 0.17 16.07 -0.20
N TRP A 166 0.21 15.17 0.79
CA TRP A 166 -0.11 13.76 0.59
C TRP A 166 -1.48 13.49 -0.02
N PRO A 167 -2.60 14.16 0.37
CA PRO A 167 -3.89 13.90 -0.27
C PRO A 167 -3.87 14.10 -1.79
N SER A 168 -3.22 15.17 -2.26
CA SER A 168 -3.07 15.43 -3.69
C SER A 168 -2.21 14.38 -4.39
N MET A 169 -1.11 13.97 -3.74
CA MET A 169 -0.19 12.95 -4.30
C MET A 169 -0.82 11.56 -4.31
N GLU A 170 -1.56 11.20 -3.26
CA GLU A 170 -2.31 9.95 -3.16
C GLU A 170 -3.43 9.89 -4.21
N TYR A 171 -4.15 10.99 -4.42
CA TYR A 171 -5.16 11.06 -5.49
C TYR A 171 -4.54 10.81 -6.87
N LEU A 172 -3.43 11.48 -7.19
CA LEU A 172 -2.72 11.28 -8.45
C LEU A 172 -2.19 9.84 -8.58
N MET A 173 -1.65 9.30 -7.51
CA MET A 173 -1.18 7.91 -7.44
C MET A 173 -2.30 6.92 -7.74
N LEU A 174 -3.49 7.10 -7.17
CA LEU A 174 -4.64 6.22 -7.40
C LEU A 174 -5.05 6.24 -8.87
N LEU A 175 -5.23 7.42 -9.46
CA LEU A 175 -5.56 7.56 -10.88
C LEU A 175 -4.54 6.87 -11.78
N TRP A 176 -3.25 7.05 -11.46
CA TRP A 176 -2.17 6.44 -12.22
C TRP A 176 -2.17 4.91 -12.07
N GLN A 177 -2.34 4.39 -10.85
CA GLN A 177 -2.48 2.96 -10.59
C GLN A 177 -3.65 2.34 -11.35
N TYR A 178 -4.84 2.95 -11.29
CA TYR A 178 -6.01 2.49 -12.05
C TYR A 178 -5.71 2.41 -13.54
N LYS A 179 -5.22 3.52 -14.12
CA LYS A 179 -4.87 3.56 -15.54
C LYS A 179 -3.84 2.48 -15.91
N LEU A 180 -2.81 2.32 -15.09
CA LEU A 180 -1.71 1.41 -15.39
C LEU A 180 -2.16 -0.05 -15.33
N VAL A 181 -2.97 -0.41 -14.33
CA VAL A 181 -3.53 -1.77 -14.23
C VAL A 181 -4.52 -2.03 -15.35
N THR A 182 -5.37 -1.07 -15.72
CA THR A 182 -6.27 -1.25 -16.88
C THR A 182 -5.49 -1.43 -18.19
N ASP A 183 -4.40 -0.68 -18.38
CA ASP A 183 -3.54 -0.81 -19.56
C ASP A 183 -2.85 -2.18 -19.60
N LEU A 184 -2.36 -2.68 -18.44
CA LEU A 184 -1.75 -4.00 -18.31
C LEU A 184 -2.75 -5.13 -18.61
N LEU A 185 -3.98 -5.05 -18.08
CA LEU A 185 -4.98 -6.12 -18.20
C LEU A 185 -5.69 -6.15 -19.57
N SER A 186 -5.87 -4.99 -20.21
CA SER A 186 -6.59 -4.87 -21.48
C SER A 186 -5.87 -5.45 -22.70
N HIS A 187 -4.70 -6.09 -22.51
CA HIS A 187 -3.81 -6.55 -23.59
C HIS A 187 -3.37 -5.43 -24.55
N SER A 188 -3.72 -4.16 -24.29
CA SER A 188 -3.22 -2.98 -25.02
C SER A 188 -1.74 -2.70 -24.72
N TYR A 189 -1.16 -3.41 -23.73
CA TYR A 189 0.27 -3.44 -23.41
C TYR A 189 1.17 -3.60 -24.65
N TYR A 190 0.81 -4.47 -25.62
CA TYR A 190 1.63 -4.70 -26.83
C TYR A 190 1.88 -3.44 -27.67
N VAL A 191 1.08 -2.39 -27.48
CA VAL A 191 1.17 -1.13 -28.24
C VAL A 191 2.02 -0.08 -27.51
N ARG A 192 2.27 -0.23 -26.20
CA ARG A 192 2.84 0.84 -25.37
C ARG A 192 4.32 0.62 -25.06
N LYS A 193 5.18 1.22 -25.89
CA LYS A 193 6.66 1.14 -25.80
C LYS A 193 7.29 1.56 -24.46
N ASN A 194 6.56 2.26 -23.59
CA ASN A 194 7.12 2.89 -22.39
C ASN A 194 6.63 2.28 -21.06
N MET A 195 5.98 1.12 -21.07
CA MET A 195 5.35 0.58 -19.87
C MET A 195 6.32 0.34 -18.71
N GLN A 196 7.52 -0.17 -19.00
CA GLN A 196 8.57 -0.36 -18.01
C GLN A 196 8.96 0.97 -17.32
N SER A 197 9.07 2.04 -18.10
CA SER A 197 9.37 3.38 -17.59
C SER A 197 8.22 3.90 -16.73
N ASP A 198 6.98 3.78 -17.20
CA ASP A 198 5.80 4.22 -16.47
C ASP A 198 5.66 3.49 -15.11
N LEU A 199 5.94 2.18 -15.07
CA LEU A 199 5.95 1.39 -13.83
C LEU A 199 7.04 1.85 -12.85
N ASN A 200 8.27 2.03 -13.35
CA ASN A 200 9.38 2.51 -12.52
C ASN A 200 9.09 3.91 -11.96
N GLN A 201 8.51 4.79 -12.77
CA GLN A 201 8.13 6.13 -12.35
C GLN A 201 7.00 6.08 -11.31
N LEU A 202 5.97 5.24 -11.51
CA LEU A 202 4.91 5.07 -10.52
C LEU A 202 5.47 4.58 -9.18
N VAL A 203 6.30 3.54 -9.18
CA VAL A 203 6.91 3.00 -7.95
C VAL A 203 7.74 4.08 -7.25
N SER A 204 8.60 4.78 -7.98
CA SER A 204 9.41 5.88 -7.44
C SER A 204 8.54 7.01 -6.87
N PHE A 205 7.47 7.38 -7.58
CA PHE A 205 6.53 8.39 -7.18
C PHE A 205 5.82 8.02 -5.87
N CYS A 206 5.31 6.79 -5.77
CA CYS A 206 4.64 6.30 -4.56
C CYS A 206 5.57 6.37 -3.34
N LEU A 207 6.80 5.88 -3.46
CA LEU A 207 7.74 5.85 -2.34
C LEU A 207 8.14 7.26 -1.87
N LYS A 208 8.33 8.19 -2.80
CA LYS A 208 8.84 9.54 -2.52
C LYS A 208 7.78 10.54 -2.09
N HIS A 209 6.56 10.43 -2.62
CA HIS A 209 5.58 11.52 -2.54
C HIS A 209 4.29 11.15 -1.82
N THR A 210 4.12 9.88 -1.41
CA THR A 210 2.89 9.43 -0.75
C THR A 210 3.18 8.81 0.62
N SER A 211 2.13 8.76 1.47
CA SER A 211 2.17 8.04 2.74
C SER A 211 1.92 6.53 2.59
N LEU A 212 1.70 6.06 1.35
CA LEU A 212 1.31 4.69 1.05
C LEU A 212 2.35 3.68 1.58
N PRO A 213 1.92 2.65 2.33
CA PRO A 213 2.81 1.57 2.74
C PRO A 213 3.48 0.89 1.55
N SER A 214 4.80 0.66 1.63
CA SER A 214 5.60 0.08 0.53
C SER A 214 5.03 -1.22 -0.02
N GLN A 215 4.41 -2.04 0.84
CA GLN A 215 3.80 -3.31 0.43
C GLN A 215 2.71 -3.17 -0.64
N HIS A 216 2.04 -2.02 -0.73
CA HIS A 216 0.97 -1.79 -1.71
C HIS A 216 1.47 -1.62 -3.14
N VAL A 217 2.77 -1.39 -3.34
CA VAL A 217 3.37 -1.30 -4.69
C VAL A 217 4.25 -2.50 -5.06
N ARG A 218 4.21 -3.59 -4.27
CA ARG A 218 5.05 -4.79 -4.48
C ARG A 218 4.81 -5.48 -5.82
N ALA A 219 3.57 -5.56 -6.30
CA ALA A 219 3.25 -6.19 -7.58
C ALA A 219 3.78 -5.37 -8.76
N PHE A 220 3.70 -4.05 -8.68
CA PHE A 220 4.28 -3.17 -9.70
C PHE A 220 5.81 -3.27 -9.71
N ASN A 221 6.44 -3.31 -8.54
CA ASN A 221 7.89 -3.48 -8.42
C ASN A 221 8.38 -4.87 -8.84
N PHE A 222 7.55 -5.91 -8.69
CA PHE A 222 7.86 -7.21 -9.27
C PHE A 222 8.03 -7.08 -10.78
N LEU A 223 7.06 -6.46 -11.46
CA LEU A 223 7.11 -6.26 -12.92
C LEU A 223 8.32 -5.44 -13.36
N THR A 224 8.78 -4.48 -12.54
CA THR A 224 9.97 -3.66 -12.89
C THR A 224 11.29 -4.43 -12.82
N GLN A 225 11.34 -5.58 -12.14
CA GLN A 225 12.55 -6.40 -12.02
C GLN A 225 12.83 -7.25 -13.27
N HIS A 226 11.82 -7.46 -14.13
CA HIS A 226 12.00 -8.14 -15.40
C HIS A 226 12.51 -7.16 -16.47
N SER A 227 13.39 -7.65 -17.36
CA SER A 227 13.90 -6.84 -18.48
C SER A 227 12.81 -6.45 -19.48
N GLU A 228 11.79 -7.30 -19.60
CA GLU A 228 10.61 -7.10 -20.43
C GLU A 228 9.41 -7.71 -19.71
N ILE A 229 8.29 -7.01 -19.67
CA ILE A 229 7.06 -7.50 -19.05
C ILE A 229 6.36 -8.42 -20.06
N THR A 230 6.19 -9.68 -19.70
CA THR A 230 5.51 -10.65 -20.55
C THR A 230 4.03 -10.75 -20.17
N SER A 231 3.20 -11.27 -21.08
CA SER A 231 1.81 -11.61 -20.75
C SER A 231 1.73 -12.67 -19.65
N GLY A 232 2.75 -13.53 -19.51
CA GLY A 232 2.86 -14.49 -18.42
C GLY A 232 3.01 -13.82 -17.07
N ASP A 233 3.84 -12.77 -16.96
CA ASP A 233 4.04 -12.03 -15.70
C ASP A 233 2.76 -11.29 -15.28
N VAL A 234 2.07 -10.66 -16.25
CA VAL A 234 0.79 -9.99 -15.98
C VAL A 234 -0.29 -11.00 -15.58
N ALA A 235 -0.37 -12.14 -16.27
CA ALA A 235 -1.29 -13.22 -15.92
C ALA A 235 -0.95 -13.90 -14.58
N LEU A 236 0.30 -13.86 -14.15
CA LEU A 236 0.71 -14.34 -12.82
C LEU A 236 0.23 -13.38 -11.72
N LEU A 237 0.33 -12.07 -11.97
CA LEU A 237 0.11 -11.02 -10.98
C LEU A 237 -1.25 -10.34 -11.04
N TRP A 238 -2.12 -10.62 -12.01
CA TRP A 238 -3.36 -9.86 -12.25
C TRP A 238 -4.18 -9.62 -10.98
N SER A 239 -4.39 -10.66 -10.17
CA SER A 239 -5.16 -10.53 -8.93
C SER A 239 -4.43 -9.67 -7.90
N GLU A 240 -3.10 -9.78 -7.83
CA GLU A 240 -2.27 -9.04 -6.89
C GLU A 240 -2.25 -7.55 -7.28
N LEU A 241 -2.15 -7.25 -8.58
CA LEU A 241 -2.27 -5.90 -9.13
C LEU A 241 -3.62 -5.28 -8.76
N ILE A 242 -4.72 -5.99 -9.00
CA ILE A 242 -6.07 -5.52 -8.63
C ILE A 242 -6.18 -5.31 -7.12
N CYS A 243 -5.72 -6.27 -6.31
CA CYS A 243 -5.70 -6.15 -4.86
C CYS A 243 -4.86 -4.96 -4.38
N CYS A 244 -3.72 -4.68 -5.00
CA CYS A 244 -2.88 -3.53 -4.67
C CYS A 244 -3.61 -2.21 -4.93
N VAL A 245 -4.29 -2.07 -6.08
CA VAL A 245 -5.03 -0.84 -6.42
C VAL A 245 -6.20 -0.63 -5.46
N PHE A 246 -6.98 -1.68 -5.20
CA PHE A 246 -8.09 -1.58 -4.27
C PHE A 246 -7.61 -1.35 -2.84
N SER A 247 -6.59 -2.06 -2.35
CA SER A 247 -6.04 -1.79 -1.01
C SER A 247 -5.55 -0.33 -0.90
N SER A 248 -4.85 0.17 -1.92
CA SER A 248 -4.41 1.57 -1.97
C SER A 248 -5.59 2.54 -1.94
N PHE A 249 -6.68 2.23 -2.64
CA PHE A 249 -7.89 3.04 -2.62
C PHE A 249 -8.57 3.03 -1.25
N TRP A 250 -8.77 1.87 -0.63
CA TRP A 250 -9.48 1.74 0.65
C TRP A 250 -8.67 2.28 1.84
N ASP A 251 -7.35 2.14 1.80
CA ASP A 251 -6.46 2.60 2.88
C ASP A 251 -6.05 4.07 2.73
N SER A 252 -6.34 4.70 1.60
CA SER A 252 -6.02 6.12 1.40
C SER A 252 -6.96 7.03 2.19
N THR A 253 -6.39 8.09 2.74
CA THR A 253 -7.16 9.16 3.37
C THR A 253 -8.03 9.92 2.36
N VAL A 254 -7.66 9.91 1.08
CA VAL A 254 -8.44 10.59 0.03
C VAL A 254 -9.83 10.00 -0.14
N SER A 255 -9.99 8.69 0.03
CA SER A 255 -11.28 8.01 -0.09
C SER A 255 -12.08 7.99 1.21
N THR A 256 -11.39 8.00 2.36
CA THR A 256 -11.99 7.80 3.68
C THR A 256 -12.22 9.11 4.45
N ASP A 257 -11.27 10.05 4.41
CA ASP A 257 -11.30 11.33 5.12
C ASP A 257 -10.39 12.36 4.39
N PRO A 258 -10.87 13.01 3.31
CA PRO A 258 -10.04 13.85 2.43
C PRO A 258 -9.38 15.05 3.13
N ASP A 259 -9.99 15.53 4.22
CA ASP A 259 -9.49 16.70 4.96
C ASP A 259 -8.47 16.31 6.04
N TYR A 260 -8.25 15.00 6.25
CA TYR A 260 -7.45 14.46 7.33
C TYR A 260 -6.05 15.11 7.40
N TRP A 261 -5.22 14.95 6.37
CA TRP A 261 -3.87 15.54 6.38
C TRP A 261 -3.87 17.06 6.20
N LEU A 262 -4.89 17.64 5.57
CA LEU A 262 -5.03 19.09 5.40
C LEU A 262 -5.24 19.81 6.73
N SER A 263 -5.93 19.16 7.66
CA SER A 263 -6.18 19.68 9.00
C SER A 263 -4.97 19.55 9.94
N TRP A 264 -3.98 18.73 9.58
CA TRP A 264 -2.81 18.51 10.42
C TRP A 264 -1.96 19.78 10.51
N LYS A 265 -1.88 20.34 11.71
CA LYS A 265 -0.99 21.44 12.05
C LYS A 265 -0.20 21.05 13.29
N PRO A 266 1.12 20.93 13.20
CA PRO A 266 1.92 20.63 14.37
C PRO A 266 1.99 21.89 15.25
N THR A 267 1.08 22.02 16.22
CA THR A 267 1.01 23.18 17.11
C THR A 267 2.19 23.19 18.07
N SER A 268 2.97 24.27 18.07
CA SER A 268 3.71 24.69 19.25
C SER A 268 2.93 25.81 19.96
N SER A 269 2.04 25.48 20.90
CA SER A 269 1.64 26.29 22.08
C SER A 269 0.23 25.92 22.61
N PRO A 270 0.01 25.91 23.95
CA PRO A 270 -1.29 25.75 24.59
C PRO A 270 -2.05 27.08 24.62
N ASP A 271 -2.50 27.57 23.47
CA ASP A 271 -3.56 28.58 23.49
C ASP A 271 -4.51 28.41 22.31
N GLY A 272 -5.79 28.21 22.67
CA GLY A 272 -6.85 27.81 21.78
C GLY A 272 -7.30 28.97 20.91
N SER A 273 -7.05 28.86 19.60
CA SER A 273 -7.94 29.46 18.62
C SER A 273 -7.91 28.62 17.34
N THR A 274 -8.92 27.75 17.22
CA THR A 274 -9.16 26.92 16.04
C THR A 274 -9.59 27.81 14.88
N THR A 275 -8.66 28.20 14.01
CA THR A 275 -9.02 28.83 12.74
C THR A 275 -9.46 27.73 11.78
N GLN A 276 -10.77 27.53 11.67
CA GLN A 276 -11.38 26.72 10.61
C GLN A 276 -11.03 27.34 9.26
N VAL A 277 -10.30 26.59 8.43
CA VAL A 277 -10.15 26.90 7.01
C VAL A 277 -11.28 26.19 6.28
N LEU A 278 -12.22 26.98 5.78
CA LEU A 278 -13.33 26.54 4.94
C LEU A 278 -12.79 26.21 3.55
N LEU A 279 -12.50 24.94 3.28
CA LEU A 279 -12.36 24.46 1.89
C LEU A 279 -13.76 24.17 1.34
N GLU A 280 -14.02 24.66 0.12
CA GLU A 280 -15.32 24.53 -0.55
C GLU A 280 -15.76 23.06 -0.72
N PRO A 281 -17.04 22.74 -0.46
CA PRO A 281 -17.58 21.37 -0.61
C PRO A 281 -17.53 20.78 -2.03
N SER A 282 -17.14 21.56 -3.05
CA SER A 282 -17.32 21.19 -4.46
C SER A 282 -16.40 20.07 -4.96
N VAL A 283 -15.31 19.78 -4.24
CA VAL A 283 -14.38 18.69 -4.58
C VAL A 283 -14.89 17.32 -4.09
N LYS A 284 -15.61 17.28 -2.95
CA LYS A 284 -16.11 16.04 -2.33
C LYS A 284 -17.16 15.33 -3.18
N VAL A 285 -18.03 16.08 -3.86
CA VAL A 285 -19.10 15.55 -4.70
C VAL A 285 -18.53 14.87 -5.96
N LYS A 286 -17.48 15.45 -6.55
CA LYS A 286 -16.87 14.93 -7.79
C LYS A 286 -16.10 13.62 -7.58
N LEU A 287 -15.57 13.37 -6.39
CA LEU A 287 -14.82 12.15 -6.10
C LEU A 287 -15.75 10.93 -6.03
N TRP A 288 -16.90 11.06 -5.35
CA TRP A 288 -17.90 9.99 -5.28
C TRP A 288 -18.57 9.73 -6.63
N ASP A 289 -18.89 10.79 -7.38
CA ASP A 289 -19.42 10.64 -8.74
C ASP A 289 -18.41 9.96 -9.68
N PHE A 290 -17.12 10.25 -9.53
CA PHE A 290 -16.05 9.63 -10.31
C PHE A 290 -15.76 8.18 -9.89
N ILE A 291 -15.85 7.85 -8.59
CA ILE A 291 -15.77 6.48 -8.09
C ILE A 291 -16.97 5.68 -8.61
N GLN A 292 -18.20 6.22 -8.55
CA GLN A 292 -19.37 5.59 -9.15
C GLN A 292 -19.22 5.44 -10.67
N TYR A 293 -18.65 6.42 -11.36
CA TYR A 293 -18.37 6.34 -12.79
C TYR A 293 -17.34 5.26 -13.12
N LEU A 294 -16.23 5.15 -12.38
CA LEU A 294 -15.22 4.12 -12.55
C LEU A 294 -15.78 2.72 -12.30
N PHE A 295 -16.53 2.53 -11.20
CA PHE A 295 -17.21 1.26 -10.92
C PHE A 295 -18.22 0.92 -12.02
N SER A 296 -18.98 1.91 -12.51
CA SER A 296 -19.95 1.71 -13.60
C SER A 296 -19.26 1.37 -14.92
N SER A 297 -18.13 2.00 -15.25
CA SER A 297 -17.37 1.73 -16.48
C SER A 297 -16.64 0.38 -16.45
N ILE A 298 -16.14 -0.06 -15.29
CA ILE A 298 -15.51 -1.39 -15.14
C ILE A 298 -16.55 -2.52 -15.21
N ILE A 299 -17.79 -2.27 -14.78
CA ILE A 299 -18.92 -3.21 -14.85
C ILE A 299 -19.57 -3.21 -16.26
N THR A 300 -19.27 -2.24 -17.12
CA THR A 300 -19.92 -2.11 -18.45
C THR A 300 -19.00 -2.37 -19.65
N SER A 301 -17.71 -2.69 -19.46
CA SER A 301 -16.81 -3.21 -20.51
C SER A 301 -16.60 -4.70 -20.38
#